data_AF-A0AB74HLG0-F1
#
_entry.id   AF-A0AB74HLG0-F1
#
_cell.length_a   1.000
_cell.length_b   1.000
_cell.length_c   1.000
_cell.angle_alpha   90.00
_cell.angle_beta   90.00
_cell.angle_gamma   90.00
#
_symmetry.space_group_name_H-M   'P 1'
#
loop_
_entity.id
_entity.type
_entity.pdbx_description
1 polymer ?
#
loop_
_entity_poly.entity_id
_entity_poly.type
_entity_poly.pdbx_seq_one_letter_code
_entity_poly.pdbx_strand_id
1 'polypeptide(L)'
;MEYTDLMERLNGLIEDGELVTATISQPRQKSSDLRRVKLKPVLLKDEYHIQFEYQFERVMKHKNLRTEEAIAELGQLLENFRQGQFQLKATELHFQLSKKFKVTYKERPTDVKQVKLTHNREKQYVLPVDEPVPFLIRLGVQSVDGKVKRQKYDKFKQINRFLEFIEDSIKYLPTDRTVRILDFGSGKSYLTFALYHFLHEMKGYDVHITGLDLKKEVIEECAGIARDLGYERLEFLVGDINEFEGESAVDMVVTLHACDVATDMALARAVRWGAKVILSVPCCQKELNRQLEAPSLDVMLQHGLVKERFAALATDSIRAELLGLVGYEAQLLEFIDMEHTPKNILIRAYLTNREATEEQRVRYKAFKSLLGADPFLEGQLSDRLVLTDPQDVK
;
A
#
# COMPACT_ATOMS: atom_id res chain seq x y z
N MET A 1 -0.88 44.65 -19.25
CA MET A 1 -1.10 44.48 -17.80
C MET A 1 0.18 44.95 -17.14
N GLU A 2 0.05 46.00 -16.34
CA GLU A 2 1.13 46.48 -15.49
C GLU A 2 1.33 45.52 -14.30
N TYR A 3 2.47 45.63 -13.61
CA TYR A 3 2.76 44.78 -12.46
C TYR A 3 1.78 45.00 -11.29
N THR A 4 1.32 46.25 -11.12
CA THR A 4 0.30 46.61 -10.13
C THR A 4 -1.03 45.90 -10.41
N ASP A 5 -1.47 45.89 -11.67
CA ASP A 5 -2.70 45.21 -12.09
C ASP A 5 -2.62 43.69 -11.86
N LEU A 6 -1.42 43.09 -12.06
CA LEU A 6 -1.19 41.69 -11.75
C LEU A 6 -1.35 41.42 -10.26
N MET A 7 -0.74 42.25 -9.40
CA MET A 7 -0.80 42.07 -7.95
C MET A 7 -2.22 42.25 -7.41
N GLU A 8 -2.95 43.25 -7.91
CA GLU A 8 -4.37 43.46 -7.56
C GLU A 8 -5.23 42.27 -8.00
N ARG A 9 -4.99 41.74 -9.19
CA ARG A 9 -5.67 40.54 -9.68
C ARG A 9 -5.36 39.30 -8.84
N LEU A 10 -4.10 39.09 -8.46
CA LEU A 10 -3.71 37.97 -7.59
C LEU A 10 -4.30 38.11 -6.18
N ASN A 11 -4.45 39.34 -5.68
CA ASN A 11 -5.15 39.62 -4.42
C ASN A 11 -6.60 39.14 -4.47
N GLY A 12 -7.36 39.60 -5.47
CA GLY A 12 -8.77 39.19 -5.62
C GLY A 12 -8.93 37.67 -5.75
N LEU A 13 -8.08 37.01 -6.56
CA LEU A 13 -8.13 35.54 -6.71
C LEU A 13 -7.85 34.77 -5.42
N ILE A 14 -7.04 35.33 -4.52
CA ILE A 14 -6.72 34.70 -3.24
C ILE A 14 -7.81 34.98 -2.21
N GLU A 15 -8.32 36.23 -2.14
CA GLU A 15 -9.43 36.63 -1.27
C GLU A 15 -10.74 35.90 -1.59
N ASP A 16 -11.05 35.75 -2.89
CA ASP A 16 -12.25 35.04 -3.37
C ASP A 16 -12.11 33.50 -3.25
N GLY A 17 -10.97 33.01 -2.78
CA GLY A 17 -10.70 31.59 -2.61
C GLY A 17 -10.66 30.82 -3.94
N GLU A 18 -10.29 31.48 -5.04
CA GLU A 18 -10.20 30.88 -6.38
C GLU A 18 -8.91 30.09 -6.59
N LEU A 19 -7.88 30.37 -5.78
CA LEU A 19 -6.60 29.67 -5.85
C LEU A 19 -6.75 28.19 -5.47
N VAL A 20 -6.32 27.28 -6.36
CA VAL A 20 -6.17 25.84 -6.04
C VAL A 20 -4.72 25.55 -5.64
N THR A 21 -3.77 25.99 -6.45
CA THR A 21 -2.33 25.95 -6.14
C THR A 21 -1.60 26.94 -7.03
N ALA A 22 -0.45 27.45 -6.58
CA ALA A 22 0.45 28.19 -7.43
C ALA A 22 1.90 27.76 -7.27
N THR A 23 2.71 28.11 -8.27
CA THR A 23 4.14 27.86 -8.28
C THR A 23 4.85 29.12 -8.80
N ILE A 24 5.74 29.66 -7.97
CA ILE A 24 6.66 30.73 -8.33
C ILE A 24 8.05 30.12 -8.57
N SER A 25 8.63 30.40 -9.74
CA SER A 25 9.85 29.75 -10.21
C SER A 25 10.72 30.67 -11.08
N GLN A 26 11.88 30.16 -11.51
CA GLN A 26 12.92 30.91 -12.22
C GLN A 26 13.48 32.08 -11.39
N PRO A 27 14.32 31.80 -10.37
CA PRO A 27 14.96 32.85 -9.59
C PRO A 27 15.80 33.75 -10.51
N ARG A 28 15.81 35.06 -10.24
CA ARG A 28 16.54 36.04 -11.04
C ARG A 28 18.05 35.85 -10.92
N GLN A 29 18.52 35.43 -9.74
CA GLN A 29 19.91 35.10 -9.44
C GLN A 29 20.15 33.60 -9.51
N LYS A 30 21.13 33.17 -10.32
CA LYS A 30 21.47 31.74 -10.47
C LYS A 30 22.07 31.12 -9.20
N SER A 31 22.68 31.95 -8.35
CA SER A 31 23.28 31.59 -7.06
C SER A 31 22.28 31.50 -5.91
N SER A 32 20.98 31.70 -6.16
CA SER A 32 19.98 31.55 -5.09
C SER A 32 19.78 30.07 -4.75
N ASP A 33 19.93 29.74 -3.48
CA ASP A 33 19.65 28.40 -2.94
C ASP A 33 18.16 28.05 -3.03
N LEU A 34 17.28 29.06 -3.10
CA LEU A 34 15.83 28.89 -3.24
C LEU A 34 15.48 28.72 -4.72
N ARG A 35 15.03 27.52 -5.10
CA ARG A 35 14.76 27.17 -6.51
C ARG A 35 13.33 27.47 -6.94
N ARG A 36 12.37 27.27 -6.04
CA ARG A 36 10.94 27.36 -6.31
C ARG A 36 10.15 27.55 -5.03
N VAL A 37 9.01 28.23 -5.12
CA VAL A 37 8.03 28.33 -4.03
C VAL A 37 6.69 27.83 -4.52
N LYS A 38 6.07 26.91 -3.79
CA LYS A 38 4.69 26.46 -4.06
C LYS A 38 3.74 27.08 -3.06
N LEU A 39 2.56 27.48 -3.53
CA LEU A 39 1.49 28.04 -2.73
C LEU A 39 0.29 27.09 -2.81
N LYS A 40 -0.39 26.90 -1.68
CA LYS A 40 -1.68 26.23 -1.62
C LYS A 40 -2.53 26.82 -0.50
N PRO A 41 -3.84 26.99 -0.68
CA PRO A 41 -4.72 27.40 0.40
C PRO A 41 -4.89 26.26 1.41
N VAL A 42 -5.00 26.62 2.69
CA VAL A 42 -5.21 25.70 3.80
C VAL A 42 -6.11 26.35 4.85
N LEU A 43 -7.00 25.57 5.46
CA LEU A 43 -7.80 25.98 6.60
C LEU A 43 -7.10 25.52 7.88
N LEU A 44 -6.75 26.45 8.76
CA LEU A 44 -6.08 26.19 10.02
C LEU A 44 -6.91 26.79 11.16
N LYS A 45 -7.46 25.94 12.04
CA LYS A 45 -8.36 26.37 13.13
C LYS A 45 -9.50 27.26 12.60
N ASP A 46 -10.13 26.82 11.51
CA ASP A 46 -11.22 27.52 10.82
C ASP A 46 -10.87 28.88 10.17
N GLU A 47 -9.58 29.24 10.14
CA GLU A 47 -9.10 30.44 9.44
C GLU A 47 -8.41 30.08 8.12
N TYR A 48 -8.75 30.82 7.05
CA TYR A 48 -8.18 30.64 5.72
C TYR A 48 -6.76 31.21 5.65
N HIS A 49 -5.80 30.36 5.30
CA HIS A 49 -4.39 30.68 5.17
C HIS A 49 -3.86 30.22 3.82
N ILE A 50 -2.76 30.81 3.36
CA ILE A 50 -1.97 30.32 2.25
C ILE A 50 -0.67 29.71 2.80
N GLN A 51 -0.46 28.43 2.53
CA GLN A 51 0.80 27.76 2.82
C GLN A 51 1.80 28.00 1.69
N PHE A 52 2.95 28.54 2.04
CA PHE A 52 4.14 28.67 1.20
C PHE A 52 5.11 27.53 1.52
N GLU A 53 5.43 26.72 0.52
CA GLU A 53 6.47 25.70 0.55
C GLU A 53 7.69 26.19 -0.23
N TYR A 54 8.74 26.54 0.50
CA TYR A 54 10.01 27.02 -0.04
C TYR A 54 10.93 25.83 -0.31
N GLN A 55 11.26 25.61 -1.58
CA GLN A 55 12.11 24.51 -2.01
C GLN A 55 13.53 25.00 -2.25
N PHE A 56 14.39 24.78 -1.25
CA PHE A 56 15.83 25.02 -1.36
C PHE A 56 16.53 23.77 -1.94
N GLU A 57 17.79 23.92 -2.36
CA GLU A 57 18.55 22.81 -2.97
C GLU A 57 18.65 21.55 -2.09
N ARG A 58 18.63 21.69 -0.76
CA ARG A 58 18.81 20.57 0.18
C ARG A 58 17.69 20.40 1.20
N VAL A 59 16.77 21.36 1.32
CA VAL A 59 15.77 21.39 2.40
C VAL A 59 14.47 22.03 1.91
N MET A 60 13.32 21.57 2.43
CA MET A 60 12.02 22.22 2.25
C MET A 60 11.58 22.89 3.54
N LYS A 61 11.05 24.12 3.44
CA LYS A 61 10.46 24.87 4.57
C LYS A 61 9.01 25.24 4.26
N HIS A 62 8.16 25.26 5.28
CA HIS A 62 6.76 25.63 5.16
C HIS A 62 6.44 26.85 6.04
N LYS A 63 5.64 27.79 5.52
CA LYS A 63 5.13 28.96 6.24
C LYS A 63 3.64 29.11 5.91
N ASN A 64 2.80 29.30 6.92
CA ASN A 64 1.37 29.52 6.74
C ASN A 64 1.09 31.00 7.03
N LEU A 65 0.46 31.70 6.09
CA LEU A 65 0.21 33.13 6.15
C LEU A 65 -1.27 33.43 5.96
N ARG A 66 -1.80 34.46 6.62
CA ARG A 66 -3.14 34.97 6.31
C ARG A 66 -3.13 35.63 4.93
N THR A 67 -4.30 35.83 4.32
CA THR A 67 -4.43 36.37 2.96
C THR A 67 -3.64 37.66 2.74
N GLU A 68 -3.76 38.64 3.64
CA GLU A 68 -3.03 39.92 3.56
C GLU A 68 -1.51 39.71 3.59
N GLU A 69 -1.02 38.88 4.52
CA GLU A 69 0.40 38.56 4.66
C GLU A 69 0.94 37.76 3.46
N ALA A 70 0.11 36.87 2.91
CA ALA A 70 0.43 36.04 1.76
C ALA A 70 0.66 36.89 0.51
N ILE A 71 -0.11 37.97 0.34
CA ILE A 71 0.02 38.87 -0.81
C ILE A 71 1.27 39.74 -0.68
N ALA A 72 1.58 40.22 0.53
CA ALA A 72 2.84 40.90 0.80
C ALA A 72 4.06 39.99 0.51
N GLU A 73 4.02 38.74 0.98
CA GLU A 73 5.07 37.74 0.72
C GLU A 73 5.18 37.43 -0.77
N LEU A 74 4.06 37.29 -1.48
CA LEU A 74 4.04 37.04 -2.92
C LEU A 74 4.69 38.20 -3.70
N GLY A 75 4.45 39.44 -3.31
CA GLY A 75 5.12 40.61 -3.86
C GLY A 75 6.64 40.53 -3.73
N GLN A 76 7.15 40.21 -2.54
CA GLN A 76 8.58 40.03 -2.29
C GLN A 76 9.19 38.87 -3.08
N LEU A 77 8.45 37.78 -3.26
CA LEU A 77 8.88 36.67 -4.10
C LEU A 77 8.96 37.08 -5.58
N LEU A 78 7.97 37.82 -6.09
CA LEU A 78 7.96 38.23 -7.50
C LEU A 78 9.02 39.27 -7.86
N GLU A 79 9.59 39.96 -6.87
CA GLU A 79 10.81 40.74 -7.06
C GLU A 79 12.02 39.85 -7.38
N ASN A 80 12.08 38.66 -6.79
CA ASN A 80 13.22 37.75 -6.88
C ASN A 80 13.05 36.64 -7.92
N PHE A 81 11.83 36.41 -8.39
CA PHE A 81 11.48 35.37 -9.37
C PHE A 81 10.92 35.96 -10.66
N ARG A 82 10.94 35.15 -11.73
CA ARG A 82 10.53 35.60 -13.07
C ARG A 82 9.23 34.98 -13.56
N GLN A 83 8.75 33.92 -12.93
CA GLN A 83 7.60 33.17 -13.45
C GLN A 83 6.64 32.77 -12.34
N GLY A 84 5.34 32.93 -12.61
CA GLY A 84 4.25 32.40 -11.80
C GLY A 84 3.31 31.53 -12.62
N GLN A 85 2.89 30.42 -12.04
CA GLN A 85 1.85 29.53 -12.57
C GLN A 85 0.79 29.35 -11.50
N PHE A 86 -0.44 29.75 -11.76
CA PHE A 86 -1.55 29.76 -10.83
C PHE A 86 -2.65 28.88 -11.41
N GLN A 87 -2.90 27.75 -10.75
CA GLN A 87 -4.08 26.94 -11.02
C GLN A 87 -5.22 27.51 -10.17
N LEU A 88 -6.27 27.95 -10.86
CA LEU A 88 -7.51 28.42 -10.27
C LEU A 88 -8.60 27.35 -10.44
N LYS A 89 -9.79 27.57 -9.87
CA LYS A 89 -10.90 26.62 -9.96
C LYS A 89 -11.29 26.32 -11.41
N ALA A 90 -11.44 27.34 -12.25
CA ALA A 90 -11.92 27.19 -13.64
C ALA A 90 -10.89 27.59 -14.71
N THR A 91 -9.79 28.23 -14.32
CA THR A 91 -8.76 28.67 -15.26
C THR A 91 -7.36 28.38 -14.74
N GLU A 92 -6.39 28.44 -15.64
CA GLU A 92 -4.98 28.38 -15.32
C GLU A 92 -4.30 29.65 -15.84
N LEU A 93 -3.72 30.42 -14.93
CA LEU A 93 -3.00 31.66 -15.22
C LEU A 93 -1.50 31.42 -15.18
N HIS A 94 -0.84 31.71 -16.29
CA HIS A 94 0.60 31.70 -16.41
C HIS A 94 1.11 33.10 -16.67
N PHE A 95 2.15 33.54 -15.97
CA PHE A 95 2.80 34.81 -16.27
C PHE A 95 4.32 34.76 -16.12
N GLN A 96 4.98 35.65 -16.86
CA GLN A 96 6.41 35.91 -16.79
C GLN A 96 6.67 37.42 -16.62
N LEU A 97 7.66 37.74 -15.78
CA LEU A 97 8.09 39.08 -15.44
C LEU A 97 9.44 39.38 -16.07
N SER A 98 9.50 40.49 -16.81
CA SER A 98 10.77 40.99 -17.36
C SER A 98 11.68 41.59 -16.26
N LYS A 99 12.89 42.02 -16.65
CA LYS A 99 13.78 42.79 -15.75
C LYS A 99 13.17 44.14 -15.31
N LYS A 100 12.27 44.71 -16.12
CA LYS A 100 11.56 45.97 -15.83
C LYS A 100 10.12 45.71 -15.35
N PHE A 101 9.83 44.52 -14.82
CA PHE A 101 8.50 44.11 -14.34
C PHE A 101 7.33 44.15 -15.35
N LYS A 102 7.60 44.40 -16.64
CA LYS A 102 6.60 44.17 -17.70
C LYS A 102 6.08 42.73 -17.64
N VAL A 103 4.76 42.58 -17.54
CA VAL A 103 4.08 41.29 -17.40
C VAL A 103 3.68 40.74 -18.77
N THR A 104 4.05 39.49 -19.04
CA THR A 104 3.48 38.69 -20.14
C THR A 104 2.69 37.56 -19.53
N TYR A 105 1.42 37.38 -19.91
CA TYR A 105 0.58 36.35 -19.33
C TYR A 105 -0.20 35.57 -20.39
N LYS A 106 -0.60 34.35 -20.02
CA LYS A 106 -1.49 33.48 -20.78
C LYS A 106 -2.46 32.84 -19.81
N GLU A 107 -3.74 32.86 -20.16
CA GLU A 107 -4.79 32.23 -19.38
C GLU A 107 -5.52 31.20 -20.23
N ARG A 108 -5.86 30.05 -19.64
CA ARG A 108 -6.58 28.98 -20.32
C ARG A 108 -7.70 28.47 -19.43
N PRO A 109 -8.90 28.20 -19.97
CA PRO A 109 -9.92 27.45 -19.26
C PRO A 109 -9.42 26.04 -18.92
N THR A 110 -9.82 25.52 -17.77
CA THR A 110 -9.59 24.13 -17.34
C THR A 110 -10.88 23.55 -16.77
N ASP A 111 -10.96 22.24 -16.64
CA ASP A 111 -12.06 21.60 -15.89
C ASP A 111 -12.13 22.16 -14.47
N VAL A 112 -13.35 22.28 -13.92
CA VAL A 112 -13.57 22.86 -12.59
C VAL A 112 -12.91 21.99 -11.53
N LYS A 113 -11.90 22.53 -10.84
CA LYS A 113 -11.18 21.86 -9.76
C LYS A 113 -11.72 22.32 -8.40
N GLN A 114 -12.03 21.37 -7.52
CA GLN A 114 -12.35 21.68 -6.12
C GLN A 114 -11.09 22.01 -5.33
N VAL A 115 -11.13 23.11 -4.57
CA VAL A 115 -10.03 23.53 -3.69
C VAL A 115 -10.02 22.62 -2.45
N LYS A 116 -8.96 21.83 -2.28
CA LYS A 116 -8.76 21.01 -1.06
C LYS A 116 -8.13 21.85 0.03
N LEU A 117 -8.96 22.41 0.91
CA LEU A 117 -8.54 23.30 2.01
C LEU A 117 -7.98 22.55 3.22
N THR A 118 -8.14 21.24 3.32
CA THR A 118 -7.69 20.47 4.48
C THR A 118 -6.18 20.25 4.46
N HIS A 119 -5.52 20.60 5.57
CA HIS A 119 -4.06 20.45 5.74
C HIS A 119 -3.62 18.98 5.89
N ASN A 120 -4.56 18.12 6.27
CA ASN A 120 -4.44 16.68 6.08
C ASN A 120 -4.95 16.36 4.68
N ARG A 121 -4.14 15.68 3.88
CA ARG A 121 -4.70 14.71 2.93
C ARG A 121 -5.63 13.86 3.80
N GLU A 122 -6.94 14.01 3.64
CA GLU A 122 -7.87 13.00 4.13
C GLU A 122 -7.35 11.69 3.56
N LYS A 123 -6.90 10.81 4.44
CA LYS A 123 -6.50 9.47 4.05
C LYS A 123 -7.78 8.87 3.49
N GLN A 124 -7.83 8.68 2.18
CA GLN A 124 -8.94 7.98 1.54
C GLN A 124 -8.80 6.52 1.94
N TYR A 125 -9.45 6.20 3.04
CA TYR A 125 -9.62 4.83 3.50
C TYR A 125 -10.63 4.15 2.58
N VAL A 126 -10.42 2.86 2.32
CA VAL A 126 -11.35 2.04 1.55
C VAL A 126 -12.70 1.94 2.28
N LEU A 127 -12.66 1.77 3.60
CA LEU A 127 -13.83 1.82 4.47
C LEU A 127 -14.08 3.25 4.95
N PRO A 128 -15.34 3.70 5.01
CA PRO A 128 -15.69 5.02 5.52
C PRO A 128 -15.33 5.14 7.02
N VAL A 129 -14.89 6.32 7.43
CA VAL A 129 -14.40 6.59 8.80
C VAL A 129 -15.54 6.95 9.76
N ASP A 130 -16.60 7.57 9.24
CA ASP A 130 -17.72 8.15 10.00
C ASP A 130 -19.07 7.54 9.62
N GLU A 131 -19.06 6.37 8.98
CA GLU A 131 -20.27 5.61 8.67
C GLU A 131 -20.26 4.25 9.40
N PRO A 132 -21.41 3.80 9.93
CA PRO A 132 -21.56 2.48 10.52
C PRO A 132 -21.23 1.36 9.53
N VAL A 133 -20.15 0.62 9.78
CA VAL A 133 -19.82 -0.61 9.04
C VAL A 133 -20.13 -1.82 9.93
N PRO A 134 -21.10 -2.69 9.56
CA PRO A 134 -21.63 -3.72 10.45
C PRO A 134 -20.57 -4.61 11.11
N PHE A 135 -19.63 -5.14 10.34
CA PHE A 135 -18.59 -6.02 10.88
C PHE A 135 -17.60 -5.27 11.80
N LEU A 136 -17.29 -4.00 11.53
CA LEU A 136 -16.43 -3.19 12.39
C LEU A 136 -17.10 -2.90 13.73
N ILE A 137 -18.42 -2.71 13.75
CA ILE A 137 -19.20 -2.54 14.98
C ILE A 137 -19.22 -3.86 15.75
N ARG A 138 -19.53 -4.98 15.07
CA ARG A 138 -19.64 -6.29 15.70
C ARG A 138 -18.32 -6.79 16.30
N LEU A 139 -17.20 -6.45 15.67
CA LEU A 139 -15.84 -6.70 16.16
C LEU A 139 -15.33 -5.64 17.14
N GLY A 140 -16.14 -4.61 17.44
CA GLY A 140 -15.84 -3.58 18.42
C GLY A 140 -14.78 -2.56 17.99
N VAL A 141 -14.47 -2.44 16.69
CA VAL A 141 -13.58 -1.43 16.10
C VAL A 141 -14.29 -0.07 16.01
N GLN A 142 -15.56 -0.07 15.61
CA GLN A 142 -16.42 1.11 15.60
C GLN A 142 -17.42 1.09 16.78
N SER A 143 -17.94 2.26 17.14
CA SER A 143 -19.18 2.42 17.89
C SER A 143 -20.39 2.37 16.97
N VAL A 144 -21.60 2.24 17.55
CA VAL A 144 -22.85 2.12 16.78
C VAL A 144 -23.16 3.34 15.91
N ASP A 145 -22.60 4.50 16.23
CA ASP A 145 -22.68 5.74 15.44
C ASP A 145 -21.61 5.82 14.33
N GLY A 146 -20.86 4.74 14.08
CA GLY A 146 -19.88 4.65 13.00
C GLY A 146 -18.48 5.18 13.34
N LYS A 147 -18.28 5.76 14.52
CA LYS A 147 -16.96 6.31 14.88
C LYS A 147 -15.97 5.21 15.24
N VAL A 148 -14.77 5.27 14.64
CA VAL A 148 -13.67 4.37 15.01
C VAL A 148 -13.21 4.66 16.44
N LYS A 149 -13.19 3.64 17.29
CA LYS A 149 -12.72 3.78 18.67
C LYS A 149 -11.23 4.12 18.68
N ARG A 150 -10.84 5.15 19.43
CA ARG A 150 -9.44 5.62 19.51
C ARG A 150 -8.43 4.51 19.75
N GLN A 151 -8.75 3.57 20.64
CA GLN A 151 -7.89 2.42 20.98
C GLN A 151 -7.79 1.33 19.89
N LYS A 152 -8.63 1.41 18.84
CA LYS A 152 -8.66 0.46 17.71
C LYS A 152 -8.32 1.14 16.38
N TYR A 153 -7.82 2.38 16.42
CA TYR A 153 -7.51 3.14 15.22
C TYR A 153 -6.36 2.51 14.40
N ASP A 154 -5.38 1.89 15.07
CA ASP A 154 -4.31 1.17 14.38
C ASP A 154 -4.83 -0.10 13.68
N LYS A 155 -5.74 -0.83 14.33
CA LYS A 155 -6.45 -1.95 13.71
C LYS A 155 -7.28 -1.51 12.49
N PHE A 156 -7.97 -0.37 12.57
CA PHE A 156 -8.72 0.19 11.44
C PHE A 156 -7.81 0.56 10.27
N LYS A 157 -6.63 1.16 10.54
CA LYS A 157 -5.61 1.44 9.52
C LYS A 157 -5.09 0.16 8.88
N GLN A 158 -4.82 -0.87 9.67
CA GLN A 158 -4.38 -2.17 9.17
C GLN A 158 -5.42 -2.80 8.23
N ILE A 159 -6.69 -2.81 8.63
CA ILE A 159 -7.80 -3.33 7.81
C ILE A 159 -7.85 -2.59 6.46
N ASN A 160 -7.81 -1.26 6.48
CA ASN A 160 -7.86 -0.48 5.24
C ASN A 160 -6.67 -0.73 4.34
N ARG A 161 -5.45 -0.80 4.88
CA ARG A 161 -4.27 -1.12 4.08
C ARG A 161 -4.35 -2.50 3.45
N PHE A 162 -4.89 -3.48 4.18
CA PHE A 162 -5.14 -4.80 3.60
C PHE A 162 -6.13 -4.69 2.43
N LEU A 163 -7.22 -3.95 2.59
CA LEU A 163 -8.21 -3.74 1.53
C LEU A 163 -7.66 -3.00 0.31
N GLU A 164 -6.70 -2.08 0.47
CA GLU A 164 -5.98 -1.47 -0.66
C GLU A 164 -5.29 -2.55 -1.52
N PHE A 165 -4.67 -3.55 -0.88
CA PHE A 165 -4.06 -4.67 -1.62
C PHE A 165 -5.11 -5.57 -2.29
N ILE A 166 -6.27 -5.75 -1.67
CA ILE A 166 -7.38 -6.48 -2.27
C ILE A 166 -7.91 -5.73 -3.49
N GLU A 167 -8.10 -4.41 -3.39
CA GLU A 167 -8.57 -3.57 -4.49
C GLU A 167 -7.65 -3.65 -5.71
N ASP A 168 -6.32 -3.58 -5.51
CA ASP A 168 -5.32 -3.80 -6.56
C ASP A 168 -5.42 -5.18 -7.23
N SER A 169 -5.91 -6.18 -6.48
CA SER A 169 -5.96 -7.58 -6.88
C SER A 169 -7.26 -7.95 -7.61
N ILE A 170 -8.31 -7.12 -7.52
CA ILE A 170 -9.66 -7.43 -8.04
C ILE A 170 -9.62 -7.85 -9.51
N LYS A 171 -8.80 -7.17 -10.34
CA LYS A 171 -8.71 -7.41 -11.78
C LYS A 171 -8.24 -8.83 -12.17
N TYR A 172 -7.69 -9.59 -11.22
CA TYR A 172 -7.24 -10.97 -11.44
C TYR A 172 -8.29 -12.01 -11.02
N LEU A 173 -9.37 -11.60 -10.38
CA LEU A 173 -10.46 -12.49 -9.96
C LEU A 173 -11.45 -12.71 -11.10
N PRO A 174 -12.06 -13.91 -11.19
CA PRO A 174 -13.11 -14.15 -12.17
C PRO A 174 -14.34 -13.29 -11.85
N THR A 175 -15.07 -12.88 -12.88
CA THR A 175 -16.31 -12.07 -12.78
C THR A 175 -17.53 -12.81 -13.31
N ASP A 176 -17.33 -13.98 -13.92
CA ASP A 176 -18.33 -14.80 -14.59
C ASP A 176 -18.83 -15.99 -13.75
N ARG A 177 -18.26 -16.19 -12.56
CA ARG A 177 -18.61 -17.25 -11.61
C ARG A 177 -18.31 -16.83 -10.17
N THR A 178 -18.75 -17.63 -9.21
CA THR A 178 -18.39 -17.47 -7.80
C THR A 178 -16.87 -17.52 -7.61
N VAL A 179 -16.33 -16.49 -6.95
CA VAL A 179 -14.92 -16.40 -6.56
C VAL A 179 -14.71 -17.20 -5.28
N ARG A 180 -13.84 -18.22 -5.32
CA ARG A 180 -13.53 -19.04 -4.14
C ARG A 180 -12.30 -18.50 -3.45
N ILE A 181 -12.43 -18.17 -2.17
CA ILE A 181 -11.35 -17.56 -1.37
C ILE A 181 -11.10 -18.41 -0.13
N LEU A 182 -9.83 -18.70 0.14
CA LEU A 182 -9.42 -19.40 1.34
C LEU A 182 -8.54 -18.49 2.20
N ASP A 183 -8.88 -18.33 3.47
CA ASP A 183 -8.07 -17.62 4.47
C ASP A 183 -7.54 -18.59 5.52
N PHE A 184 -6.22 -18.79 5.54
CA PHE A 184 -5.56 -19.70 6.47
C PHE A 184 -4.96 -18.98 7.67
N GLY A 185 -5.25 -19.51 8.86
CA GLY A 185 -4.85 -18.89 10.11
C GLY A 185 -5.60 -17.59 10.35
N SER A 186 -6.92 -17.62 10.12
CA SER A 186 -7.77 -16.43 10.15
C SER A 186 -7.83 -15.79 11.55
N GLY A 187 -7.60 -16.56 12.61
CA GLY A 187 -7.61 -16.06 13.99
C GLY A 187 -8.91 -15.35 14.30
N LYS A 188 -8.84 -14.15 14.91
CA LYS A 188 -10.03 -13.31 15.19
C LYS A 188 -10.69 -12.74 13.92
N SER A 189 -10.18 -13.08 12.73
CA SER A 189 -10.82 -12.94 11.42
C SER A 189 -11.20 -11.50 11.00
N TYR A 190 -10.62 -10.46 11.61
CA TYR A 190 -10.84 -9.06 11.23
C TYR A 190 -10.66 -8.81 9.72
N LEU A 191 -9.60 -9.40 9.15
CA LEU A 191 -9.27 -9.24 7.74
C LEU A 191 -10.16 -10.10 6.84
N THR A 192 -10.59 -11.28 7.30
CA THR A 192 -11.57 -12.13 6.61
C THR A 192 -12.94 -11.45 6.49
N PHE A 193 -13.44 -10.86 7.59
CA PHE A 193 -14.68 -10.10 7.57
C PHE A 193 -14.58 -8.83 6.71
N ALA A 194 -13.44 -8.15 6.74
CA ALA A 194 -13.19 -7.01 5.88
C ALA A 194 -13.18 -7.42 4.40
N LEU A 195 -12.54 -8.54 4.08
CA LEU A 195 -12.48 -9.09 2.72
C LEU A 195 -13.87 -9.42 2.19
N TYR A 196 -14.68 -10.12 2.99
CA TYR A 196 -16.08 -10.41 2.65
C TYR A 196 -16.87 -9.13 2.40
N HIS A 197 -16.84 -8.20 3.37
CA HIS A 197 -17.58 -6.95 3.26
C HIS A 197 -17.18 -6.14 2.02
N PHE A 198 -15.88 -6.06 1.76
CA PHE A 198 -15.38 -5.30 0.61
C PHE A 198 -15.78 -5.94 -0.72
N LEU A 199 -15.53 -7.24 -0.91
CA LEU A 199 -15.81 -7.89 -2.19
C LEU A 199 -17.31 -8.08 -2.43
N HIS A 200 -18.04 -8.56 -1.43
CA HIS A 200 -19.46 -8.89 -1.54
C HIS A 200 -20.35 -7.66 -1.38
N GLU A 201 -20.31 -6.98 -0.22
CA GLU A 201 -21.23 -5.88 0.09
C GLU A 201 -20.92 -4.61 -0.70
N MET A 202 -19.63 -4.26 -0.84
CA MET A 202 -19.25 -2.99 -1.49
C MET A 202 -19.03 -3.12 -3.00
N LYS A 203 -18.44 -4.22 -3.47
CA LYS A 203 -18.11 -4.42 -4.90
C LYS A 203 -19.07 -5.35 -5.64
N GLY A 204 -19.98 -6.03 -4.94
CA GLY A 204 -21.01 -6.86 -5.56
C GLY A 204 -20.52 -8.18 -6.17
N TYR A 205 -19.35 -8.68 -5.77
CA TYR A 205 -18.86 -9.99 -6.21
C TYR A 205 -19.66 -11.12 -5.58
N ASP A 206 -19.98 -12.14 -6.37
CA ASP A 206 -20.37 -13.45 -5.83
C ASP A 206 -19.11 -14.16 -5.33
N VAL A 207 -18.96 -14.22 -4.01
CA VAL A 207 -17.82 -14.83 -3.35
C VAL A 207 -18.28 -16.01 -2.51
N HIS A 208 -17.37 -16.95 -2.28
CA HIS A 208 -17.46 -17.95 -1.21
C HIS A 208 -16.13 -17.92 -0.47
N ILE A 209 -16.16 -17.52 0.80
CA ILE A 209 -14.95 -17.36 1.62
C ILE A 209 -14.97 -18.41 2.73
N THR A 210 -13.91 -19.21 2.80
CA THR A 210 -13.70 -20.19 3.84
C THR A 210 -12.52 -19.74 4.71
N GLY A 211 -12.77 -19.49 6.00
CA GLY A 211 -11.73 -19.23 6.99
C GLY A 211 -11.35 -20.52 7.73
N LEU A 212 -10.06 -20.84 7.76
CA LEU A 212 -9.52 -22.01 8.46
C LEU A 212 -8.67 -21.59 9.66
N ASP A 213 -8.91 -22.24 10.79
CA ASP A 213 -8.09 -22.14 12.00
C ASP A 213 -8.09 -23.48 12.74
N LEU A 214 -7.03 -23.71 13.52
CA LEU A 214 -6.87 -24.93 14.32
C LEU A 214 -7.69 -24.88 15.61
N LYS A 215 -8.04 -23.68 16.09
CA LYS A 215 -8.72 -23.49 17.38
C LYS A 215 -10.23 -23.48 17.20
N LYS A 216 -10.89 -24.50 17.74
CA LYS A 216 -12.34 -24.65 17.68
C LYS A 216 -13.09 -23.44 18.26
N GLU A 217 -12.61 -22.89 19.38
CA GLU A 217 -13.26 -21.76 20.05
C GLU A 217 -13.24 -20.50 19.17
N VAL A 218 -12.15 -20.31 18.41
CA VAL A 218 -12.00 -19.19 17.47
C VAL A 218 -12.99 -19.35 16.31
N ILE A 219 -13.12 -20.57 15.77
CA ILE A 219 -14.07 -20.89 14.70
C ILE A 219 -15.52 -20.69 15.15
N GLU A 220 -15.88 -21.15 16.35
CA GLU A 220 -17.22 -20.97 16.90
C GLU A 220 -17.58 -19.49 17.08
N GLU A 221 -16.64 -18.67 17.58
CA GLU A 221 -16.81 -17.22 17.70
C GLU A 221 -17.01 -16.56 16.33
N CYS A 222 -16.15 -16.88 15.35
CA CYS A 222 -16.22 -16.31 14.01
C CYS A 222 -17.49 -16.73 13.25
N ALA A 223 -17.90 -18.00 13.37
CA ALA A 223 -19.17 -18.47 12.82
C ALA A 223 -20.38 -17.78 13.46
N GLY A 224 -20.34 -17.50 14.76
CA GLY A 224 -21.34 -16.69 15.44
C GLY A 224 -21.43 -15.28 14.87
N ILE A 225 -20.29 -14.62 14.69
CA ILE A 225 -20.21 -13.27 14.10
C ILE A 225 -20.74 -13.27 12.65
N ALA A 226 -20.39 -14.25 11.84
CA ALA A 226 -20.89 -14.37 10.47
C ALA A 226 -22.42 -14.51 10.42
N ARG A 227 -23.00 -15.31 11.32
CA ARG A 227 -24.46 -15.43 11.46
C ARG A 227 -25.13 -14.13 11.92
N ASP A 228 -24.56 -13.44 12.91
CA ASP A 228 -25.09 -12.16 13.38
C ASP A 228 -25.11 -11.08 12.28
N LEU A 229 -24.16 -11.16 11.35
CA LEU A 229 -24.03 -10.24 10.21
C LEU A 229 -24.82 -10.69 8.96
N GLY A 230 -25.38 -11.91 8.95
CA GLY A 230 -26.04 -12.47 7.78
C GLY A 230 -25.08 -12.80 6.62
N TYR A 231 -23.80 -13.06 6.91
CA TYR A 231 -22.79 -13.36 5.88
C TYR A 231 -22.87 -14.84 5.47
N GLU A 232 -23.88 -15.19 4.68
CA GLU A 232 -24.19 -16.58 4.30
C GLU A 232 -23.13 -17.26 3.44
N ARG A 233 -22.29 -16.48 2.74
CA ARG A 233 -21.19 -16.98 1.91
C ARG A 233 -19.82 -16.90 2.59
N LEU A 234 -19.81 -16.67 3.91
CA LEU A 234 -18.62 -16.71 4.75
C LEU A 234 -18.75 -17.85 5.75
N GLU A 235 -17.90 -18.85 5.62
CA GLU A 235 -17.87 -20.00 6.52
C GLU A 235 -16.53 -20.08 7.26
N PHE A 236 -16.56 -20.68 8.44
CA PHE A 236 -15.38 -20.93 9.25
C PHE A 236 -15.34 -22.40 9.63
N LEU A 237 -14.21 -23.06 9.35
CA LEU A 237 -14.04 -24.49 9.57
C LEU A 237 -12.79 -24.74 10.43
N VAL A 238 -12.90 -25.71 11.34
CA VAL A 238 -11.74 -26.21 12.09
C VAL A 238 -10.94 -27.10 11.16
N GLY A 239 -9.69 -26.74 10.89
CA GLY A 239 -8.86 -27.55 10.01
C GLY A 239 -7.47 -26.99 9.77
N ASP A 240 -6.56 -27.90 9.45
CA ASP A 240 -5.25 -27.58 8.90
C ASP A 240 -5.36 -27.47 7.37
N ILE A 241 -4.67 -26.49 6.76
CA ILE A 241 -4.62 -26.34 5.30
C ILE A 241 -4.12 -27.60 4.58
N ASN A 242 -3.32 -28.43 5.26
CA ASN A 242 -2.79 -29.67 4.71
C ASN A 242 -3.83 -30.78 4.62
N GLU A 243 -4.82 -30.76 5.50
CA GLU A 243 -5.90 -31.75 5.58
C GLU A 243 -7.18 -31.26 4.88
N PHE A 244 -7.21 -29.99 4.49
CA PHE A 244 -8.34 -29.39 3.82
C PHE A 244 -8.46 -29.90 2.37
N GLU A 245 -9.38 -30.85 2.19
CA GLU A 245 -9.76 -31.41 0.88
C GLU A 245 -11.05 -30.77 0.32
N GLY A 246 -11.63 -29.79 1.02
CA GLY A 246 -12.92 -29.19 0.66
C GLY A 246 -12.92 -28.42 -0.67
N GLU A 247 -11.74 -28.22 -1.27
CA GLU A 247 -11.55 -27.40 -2.46
C GLU A 247 -10.63 -28.07 -3.48
N SER A 248 -11.10 -28.20 -4.72
CA SER A 248 -10.28 -28.66 -5.85
C SER A 248 -9.60 -27.50 -6.60
N ALA A 249 -10.11 -26.27 -6.43
CA ALA A 249 -9.56 -25.06 -7.03
C ALA A 249 -10.00 -23.82 -6.24
N VAL A 250 -9.07 -22.90 -6.00
CA VAL A 250 -9.29 -21.65 -5.24
C VAL A 250 -8.81 -20.49 -6.10
N ASP A 251 -9.51 -19.35 -6.10
CA ASP A 251 -9.15 -18.17 -6.89
C ASP A 251 -8.20 -17.24 -6.12
N MET A 252 -8.38 -17.12 -4.80
CA MET A 252 -7.53 -16.31 -3.93
C MET A 252 -7.18 -17.06 -2.65
N VAL A 253 -5.90 -17.06 -2.29
CA VAL A 253 -5.45 -17.55 -0.98
C VAL A 253 -4.88 -16.40 -0.17
N VAL A 254 -5.38 -16.28 1.06
CA VAL A 254 -4.92 -15.31 2.06
C VAL A 254 -4.31 -16.11 3.23
N THR A 255 -3.15 -15.67 3.72
CA THR A 255 -2.52 -16.28 4.90
C THR A 255 -1.82 -15.19 5.72
N LEU A 256 -2.41 -14.83 6.85
CA LEU A 256 -2.03 -13.61 7.58
C LEU A 256 -1.18 -13.87 8.84
N HIS A 257 -1.29 -15.08 9.39
CA HIS A 257 -0.65 -15.46 10.64
C HIS A 257 0.06 -16.81 10.58
N ALA A 258 0.24 -17.38 9.39
CA ALA A 258 1.06 -18.56 9.25
C ALA A 258 2.52 -18.27 9.66
N CYS A 259 3.11 -19.18 10.42
CA CYS A 259 4.46 -19.07 10.95
C CYS A 259 5.35 -20.16 10.34
N ASP A 260 6.62 -19.82 10.10
CA ASP A 260 7.65 -20.75 9.64
C ASP A 260 7.17 -21.54 8.39
N VAL A 261 7.42 -22.85 8.37
CA VAL A 261 7.02 -23.76 7.27
C VAL A 261 5.52 -23.78 6.98
N ALA A 262 4.64 -23.36 7.91
CA ALA A 262 3.21 -23.28 7.64
C ALA A 262 2.90 -22.25 6.53
N THR A 263 3.71 -21.18 6.44
CA THR A 263 3.62 -20.22 5.34
C THR A 263 3.94 -20.91 4.01
N ASP A 264 5.01 -21.71 4.00
CA ASP A 264 5.47 -22.42 2.80
C ASP A 264 4.44 -23.46 2.34
N MET A 265 3.83 -24.18 3.27
CA MET A 265 2.73 -25.10 2.98
C MET A 265 1.53 -24.38 2.35
N ALA A 266 1.14 -23.23 2.89
CA ALA A 266 0.05 -22.42 2.35
C ALA A 266 0.36 -21.90 0.93
N LEU A 267 1.58 -21.42 0.70
CA LEU A 267 2.03 -20.99 -0.63
C LEU A 267 2.03 -22.16 -1.62
N ALA A 268 2.55 -23.32 -1.24
CA ALA A 268 2.57 -24.51 -2.09
C ALA A 268 1.15 -24.97 -2.45
N ARG A 269 0.24 -25.00 -1.47
CA ARG A 269 -1.17 -25.33 -1.70
C ARG A 269 -1.85 -24.34 -2.64
N ALA A 270 -1.63 -23.04 -2.45
CA ALA A 270 -2.14 -22.00 -3.35
C ALA A 270 -1.67 -22.21 -4.80
N VAL A 271 -0.39 -22.53 -5.00
CA VAL A 271 0.15 -22.87 -6.32
C VAL A 271 -0.52 -24.12 -6.91
N ARG A 272 -0.72 -25.15 -6.10
CA ARG A 272 -1.35 -26.42 -6.54
C ARG A 272 -2.82 -26.24 -6.92
N TRP A 273 -3.58 -25.45 -6.16
CA TRP A 273 -4.95 -25.07 -6.49
C TRP A 273 -5.07 -24.10 -7.66
N GLY A 274 -3.96 -23.55 -8.15
CA GLY A 274 -3.95 -22.62 -9.28
C GLY A 274 -4.53 -21.25 -8.94
N ALA A 275 -4.34 -20.80 -7.69
CA ALA A 275 -4.81 -19.51 -7.21
C ALA A 275 -4.38 -18.38 -8.14
N LYS A 276 -5.32 -17.49 -8.49
CA LYS A 276 -5.03 -16.31 -9.31
C LYS A 276 -4.33 -15.24 -8.50
N VAL A 277 -4.66 -15.17 -7.21
CA VAL A 277 -4.11 -14.20 -6.26
C VAL A 277 -3.62 -14.91 -5.00
N ILE A 278 -2.42 -14.57 -4.55
CA ILE A 278 -1.88 -15.00 -3.26
C ILE A 278 -1.48 -13.76 -2.46
N LEU A 279 -1.99 -13.65 -1.23
CA LEU A 279 -1.61 -12.63 -0.26
C LEU A 279 -1.16 -13.30 1.03
N SER A 280 0.14 -13.22 1.32
CA SER A 280 0.75 -13.89 2.46
C SER A 280 1.50 -12.90 3.33
N VAL A 281 1.25 -12.89 4.64
CA VAL A 281 1.99 -12.12 5.64
C VAL A 281 2.75 -13.11 6.54
N PRO A 282 4.03 -13.38 6.24
CA PRO A 282 4.83 -14.31 7.03
C PRO A 282 5.12 -13.72 8.41
N CYS A 283 4.74 -14.41 9.49
CA CYS A 283 4.84 -13.85 10.84
C CYS A 283 6.21 -14.06 11.51
N CYS A 284 6.75 -15.29 11.44
CA CYS A 284 8.02 -15.71 12.05
C CYS A 284 8.76 -16.67 11.11
N GLN A 285 10.09 -16.70 11.14
CA GLN A 285 10.90 -17.66 10.36
C GLN A 285 12.10 -18.15 11.15
N LYS A 286 12.25 -19.47 11.26
CA LYS A 286 13.38 -20.09 11.96
C LYS A 286 14.16 -21.06 11.09
N GLU A 287 13.54 -21.61 10.04
CA GLU A 287 14.17 -22.55 9.11
C GLU A 287 15.53 -22.05 8.61
N LEU A 288 15.55 -20.95 7.83
CA LEU A 288 16.79 -20.44 7.24
C LEU A 288 17.79 -19.99 8.30
N ASN A 289 17.33 -19.45 9.44
CA ASN A 289 18.22 -19.01 10.52
C ASN A 289 19.11 -20.17 11.03
N ARG A 290 18.56 -21.39 11.10
CA ARG A 290 19.29 -22.60 11.53
C ARG A 290 20.27 -23.11 10.48
N GLN A 291 19.97 -22.92 9.20
CA GLN A 291 20.77 -23.42 8.08
C GLN A 291 21.83 -22.44 7.60
N LEU A 292 21.67 -21.14 7.90
CA LEU A 292 22.44 -20.07 7.28
C LEU A 292 23.94 -20.17 7.60
N GLU A 293 24.70 -20.56 6.57
CA GLU A 293 26.15 -20.68 6.55
C GLU A 293 26.70 -19.92 5.35
N ALA A 294 27.08 -18.67 5.56
CA ALA A 294 27.58 -17.79 4.50
C ALA A 294 28.84 -17.05 4.98
N PRO A 295 30.06 -17.62 4.78
CA PRO A 295 31.31 -17.05 5.27
C PRO A 295 31.56 -15.60 4.82
N SER A 296 31.06 -15.25 3.62
CA SER A 296 31.14 -13.89 3.08
C SER A 296 30.30 -12.86 3.86
N LEU A 297 29.38 -13.31 4.71
CA LEU A 297 28.49 -12.48 5.53
C LEU A 297 28.81 -12.56 7.03
N ASP A 298 29.91 -13.20 7.44
CA ASP A 298 30.24 -13.47 8.85
C ASP A 298 30.18 -12.22 9.75
N VAL A 299 30.62 -11.06 9.23
CA VAL A 299 30.57 -9.79 9.97
C VAL A 299 29.14 -9.42 10.39
N MET A 300 28.15 -9.73 9.56
CA MET A 300 26.73 -9.53 9.86
C MET A 300 26.17 -10.69 10.71
N LEU A 301 26.50 -11.93 10.34
CA LEU A 301 25.87 -13.13 10.90
C LEU A 301 26.36 -13.50 12.29
N GLN A 302 27.51 -12.97 12.74
CA GLN A 302 28.00 -13.13 14.12
C GLN A 302 27.06 -12.48 15.16
N HIS A 303 26.23 -11.52 14.76
CA HIS A 303 25.28 -10.86 15.65
C HIS A 303 23.90 -11.52 15.52
N GLY A 304 23.45 -12.23 16.56
CA GLY A 304 22.21 -13.02 16.52
C GLY A 304 20.96 -12.26 16.05
N LEU A 305 20.77 -11.00 16.50
CA LEU A 305 19.66 -10.16 16.04
C LEU A 305 19.75 -9.87 14.54
N VAL A 306 20.94 -9.56 14.02
CA VAL A 306 21.15 -9.27 12.59
C VAL A 306 20.95 -10.56 11.77
N LYS A 307 21.48 -11.69 12.24
CA LYS A 307 21.28 -13.02 11.64
C LYS A 307 19.79 -13.35 11.50
N GLU A 308 19.01 -13.14 12.57
CA GLU A 308 17.57 -13.41 12.57
C GLU A 308 16.83 -12.54 11.55
N ARG A 309 17.11 -11.24 11.50
CA ARG A 309 16.48 -10.30 10.56
C ARG A 309 16.85 -10.60 9.12
N PHE A 310 18.13 -10.88 8.88
CA PHE A 310 18.61 -11.23 7.56
C PHE A 310 17.99 -12.54 7.07
N ALA A 311 17.99 -13.59 7.90
CA ALA A 311 17.37 -14.88 7.54
C ALA A 311 15.87 -14.73 7.25
N ALA A 312 15.17 -13.91 8.04
CA ALA A 312 13.78 -13.57 7.78
C ALA A 312 13.56 -12.94 6.40
N LEU A 313 14.34 -11.91 6.06
CA LEU A 313 14.25 -11.22 4.76
C LEU A 313 14.65 -12.13 3.60
N ALA A 314 15.75 -12.86 3.75
CA ALA A 314 16.25 -13.78 2.74
C ALA A 314 15.24 -14.90 2.43
N THR A 315 14.54 -15.40 3.45
CA THR A 315 13.46 -16.37 3.26
C THR A 315 12.30 -15.77 2.46
N ASP A 316 11.85 -14.56 2.81
CA ASP A 316 10.72 -13.94 2.11
C ASP A 316 11.10 -13.61 0.64
N SER A 317 12.38 -13.29 0.37
CA SER A 317 12.93 -13.21 -0.99
C SER A 317 12.92 -14.56 -1.71
N ILE A 318 13.37 -15.64 -1.06
CA ILE A 318 13.33 -17.00 -1.61
C ILE A 318 11.90 -17.39 -1.97
N ARG A 319 10.92 -17.13 -1.10
CA ARG A 319 9.50 -17.40 -1.35
C ARG A 319 8.99 -16.67 -2.58
N ALA A 320 9.29 -15.38 -2.70
CA ALA A 320 8.89 -14.58 -3.86
C ALA A 320 9.53 -15.09 -5.16
N GLU A 321 10.81 -15.42 -5.14
CA GLU A 321 11.51 -15.98 -6.31
C GLU A 321 10.95 -17.35 -6.70
N LEU A 322 10.71 -18.25 -5.74
CA LEU A 322 10.11 -19.56 -6.00
C LEU A 322 8.72 -19.46 -6.64
N LEU A 323 7.88 -18.53 -6.17
CA LEU A 323 6.60 -18.20 -6.81
C LEU A 323 6.81 -17.70 -8.25
N GLY A 324 7.81 -16.85 -8.45
CA GLY A 324 8.28 -16.42 -9.77
C GLY A 324 8.60 -17.58 -10.70
N LEU A 325 9.37 -18.56 -10.21
CA LEU A 325 9.80 -19.72 -10.97
C LEU A 325 8.64 -20.65 -11.39
N VAL A 326 7.52 -20.61 -10.67
CA VAL A 326 6.30 -21.40 -10.96
C VAL A 326 5.19 -20.59 -11.62
N GLY A 327 5.51 -19.41 -12.17
CA GLY A 327 4.62 -18.67 -13.08
C GLY A 327 3.82 -17.54 -12.45
N TYR A 328 4.18 -17.10 -11.24
CA TYR A 328 3.57 -15.94 -10.59
C TYR A 328 4.43 -14.68 -10.77
N GLU A 329 3.78 -13.52 -10.81
CA GLU A 329 4.44 -12.24 -10.58
C GLU A 329 4.34 -11.91 -9.09
N ALA A 330 5.45 -12.12 -8.35
CA ALA A 330 5.51 -11.93 -6.91
C ALA A 330 6.18 -10.60 -6.52
N GLN A 331 5.66 -9.97 -5.47
CA GLN A 331 6.14 -8.70 -4.92
C GLN A 331 6.17 -8.77 -3.40
N LEU A 332 7.22 -8.19 -2.80
CA LEU A 332 7.31 -7.97 -1.36
C LEU A 332 6.95 -6.51 -1.07
N LEU A 333 5.90 -6.31 -0.28
CA LEU A 333 5.35 -4.99 0.03
C LEU A 333 5.36 -4.74 1.53
N GLU A 334 5.50 -3.49 1.91
CA GLU A 334 5.33 -3.08 3.30
C GLU A 334 3.85 -3.15 3.72
N PHE A 335 3.59 -3.94 4.75
CA PHE A 335 2.31 -4.05 5.45
C PHE A 335 2.35 -3.25 6.76
N ILE A 336 1.20 -2.74 7.20
CA ILE A 336 1.15 -1.96 8.45
C ILE A 336 1.47 -2.85 9.63
N ASP A 337 2.31 -2.30 10.51
CA ASP A 337 2.82 -2.94 11.71
C ASP A 337 1.70 -3.57 12.53
N MET A 338 1.92 -4.81 12.95
CA MET A 338 1.03 -5.49 13.89
C MET A 338 1.53 -5.21 15.30
N GLU A 339 0.61 -5.04 16.24
CA GLU A 339 0.88 -4.80 17.67
C GLU A 339 1.85 -5.82 18.32
N HIS A 340 2.22 -6.92 17.63
CA HIS A 340 2.98 -8.05 18.16
C HIS A 340 4.04 -8.69 17.25
N THR A 341 4.40 -8.16 16.07
CA THR A 341 5.57 -8.69 15.33
C THR A 341 6.37 -7.62 14.63
N PRO A 342 7.71 -7.65 14.70
CA PRO A 342 8.55 -6.70 14.01
C PRO A 342 8.77 -7.05 12.53
N LYS A 343 7.92 -7.92 11.95
CA LYS A 343 7.83 -8.20 10.52
C LYS A 343 6.64 -7.45 9.92
N ASN A 344 6.91 -6.66 8.90
CA ASN A 344 5.95 -5.80 8.21
C ASN A 344 5.91 -6.08 6.70
N ILE A 345 6.09 -7.34 6.28
CA ILE A 345 6.14 -7.71 4.85
C ILE A 345 4.91 -8.53 4.46
N LEU A 346 4.33 -8.17 3.33
CA LEU A 346 3.30 -8.93 2.63
C LEU A 346 3.85 -9.38 1.28
N ILE A 347 3.81 -10.69 1.05
CA ILE A 347 4.06 -11.34 -0.24
C ILE A 347 2.75 -11.28 -1.02
N ARG A 348 2.77 -10.56 -2.15
CA ARG A 348 1.66 -10.48 -3.08
C ARG A 348 2.06 -11.16 -4.38
N ALA A 349 1.29 -12.13 -4.84
CA ALA A 349 1.59 -12.82 -6.08
C ALA A 349 0.36 -12.99 -6.97
N TYR A 350 0.54 -12.75 -8.27
CA TYR A 350 -0.50 -12.91 -9.28
C TYR A 350 -0.09 -13.97 -10.29
N LEU A 351 -0.98 -14.92 -10.59
CA LEU A 351 -0.68 -15.95 -11.59
C LEU A 351 -0.65 -15.32 -12.99
N THR A 352 0.51 -15.35 -13.64
CA THR A 352 0.70 -14.82 -15.02
C THR A 352 0.98 -15.90 -16.05
N ASN A 353 1.26 -17.14 -15.61
CA ASN A 353 1.69 -18.26 -16.44
C ASN A 353 2.94 -17.97 -17.29
N ARG A 354 3.75 -16.98 -16.90
CA ARG A 354 5.04 -16.73 -17.55
C ARG A 354 6.01 -17.83 -17.18
N GLU A 355 6.66 -18.41 -18.18
CA GLU A 355 7.74 -19.36 -17.93
C GLU A 355 8.94 -18.64 -17.35
N ALA A 356 9.56 -19.26 -16.35
CA ALA A 356 10.75 -18.71 -15.74
C ALA A 356 11.94 -18.80 -16.71
N THR A 357 12.65 -17.69 -16.86
CA THR A 357 13.84 -17.63 -17.71
C THR A 357 15.00 -18.37 -17.09
N GLU A 358 15.94 -18.82 -17.92
CA GLU A 358 17.16 -19.46 -17.42
C GLU A 358 17.95 -18.54 -16.48
N GLU A 359 17.97 -17.23 -16.76
CA GLU A 359 18.61 -16.24 -15.89
C GLU A 359 18.00 -16.21 -14.49
N GLN A 360 16.67 -16.29 -14.36
CA GLN A 360 15.99 -16.35 -13.07
C GLN A 360 16.38 -17.61 -12.30
N ARG A 361 16.44 -18.77 -12.98
CA ARG A 361 16.84 -20.05 -12.38
C ARG A 361 18.27 -20.01 -11.88
N VAL A 362 19.21 -19.52 -12.71
CA VAL A 362 20.63 -19.38 -12.35
C VAL A 362 20.80 -18.44 -11.16
N ARG A 363 20.11 -17.29 -11.17
CA ARG A 363 20.17 -16.31 -10.07
C ARG A 363 19.64 -16.90 -8.76
N TYR A 364 18.52 -17.60 -8.82
CA TYR A 364 17.95 -18.30 -7.66
C TYR A 364 18.93 -19.35 -7.11
N LYS A 365 19.48 -20.22 -7.96
CA LYS A 365 20.46 -21.23 -7.57
C LYS A 365 21.70 -20.62 -6.92
N ALA A 366 22.23 -19.54 -7.50
CA ALA A 366 23.39 -18.83 -6.94
C ALA A 366 23.09 -18.24 -5.57
N PHE A 367 21.90 -17.64 -5.39
CA PHE A 367 21.49 -17.09 -4.10
C PHE A 367 21.27 -18.19 -3.05
N LYS A 368 20.61 -19.30 -3.41
CA LYS A 368 20.45 -20.48 -2.55
C LYS A 368 21.82 -21.01 -2.09
N SER A 369 22.75 -21.18 -3.02
CA SER A 369 24.11 -21.67 -2.72
C SER A 369 24.90 -20.70 -1.85
N LEU A 370 24.78 -19.39 -2.06
CA LEU A 370 25.44 -18.38 -1.23
C LEU A 370 25.01 -18.47 0.24
N LEU A 371 23.74 -18.79 0.48
CA LEU A 371 23.16 -18.85 1.82
C LEU A 371 23.29 -20.23 2.48
N GLY A 372 23.70 -21.26 1.75
CA GLY A 372 23.62 -22.65 2.23
C GLY A 372 22.18 -23.07 2.53
N ALA A 373 21.20 -22.51 1.81
CA ALA A 373 19.79 -22.71 2.10
C ALA A 373 19.26 -24.02 1.49
N ASP A 374 18.40 -24.72 2.23
CA ASP A 374 17.56 -25.81 1.75
C ASP A 374 16.09 -25.48 2.05
N PRO A 375 15.42 -24.69 1.17
CA PRO A 375 14.09 -24.14 1.47
C PRO A 375 12.99 -25.20 1.35
N PHE A 376 12.15 -25.33 2.39
CA PHE A 376 11.03 -26.27 2.42
C PHE A 376 10.04 -26.06 1.26
N LEU A 377 9.75 -24.79 0.91
CA LEU A 377 8.87 -24.45 -0.21
C LEU A 377 9.38 -25.01 -1.55
N GLU A 378 10.70 -25.03 -1.76
CA GLU A 378 11.30 -25.60 -2.97
C GLU A 378 11.01 -27.09 -3.06
N GLY A 379 11.17 -27.83 -1.94
CA GLY A 379 10.82 -29.24 -1.87
C GLY A 379 9.34 -29.49 -2.17
N GLN A 380 8.46 -28.66 -1.61
CA GLN A 380 7.00 -28.76 -1.84
C GLN A 380 6.58 -28.44 -3.28
N LEU A 381 7.42 -27.76 -4.06
CA LEU A 381 7.15 -27.36 -5.44
C LEU A 381 8.08 -28.05 -6.45
N SER A 382 8.85 -29.05 -6.03
CA SER A 382 9.88 -29.72 -6.84
C SER A 382 9.35 -30.28 -8.17
N ASP A 383 8.12 -30.79 -8.21
CA ASP A 383 7.43 -31.27 -9.41
C ASP A 383 7.06 -30.16 -10.40
N ARG A 384 7.03 -28.90 -9.96
CA ARG A 384 6.73 -27.72 -10.78
C ARG A 384 7.96 -26.86 -11.08
N LEU A 385 9.07 -27.11 -10.40
CA LEU A 385 10.33 -26.39 -10.56
C LEU A 385 11.25 -27.11 -11.54
N VAL A 386 11.37 -26.57 -12.75
CA VAL A 386 12.38 -27.06 -13.72
C VAL A 386 13.75 -26.43 -13.40
N LEU A 387 14.46 -26.96 -12.41
CA LEU A 387 15.79 -26.47 -12.04
C LEU A 387 16.86 -27.27 -12.79
N THR A 388 16.91 -27.19 -14.13
CA THR A 388 17.95 -27.86 -14.94
C THR A 388 19.35 -27.48 -14.47
N ASP A 389 20.24 -28.46 -14.30
CA ASP A 389 21.63 -28.18 -13.96
C ASP A 389 22.42 -27.68 -15.18
N PRO A 390 23.36 -26.73 -15.00
CA PRO A 390 24.18 -26.21 -16.10
C PRO A 390 25.01 -27.28 -16.85
N GLN A 391 25.06 -28.52 -16.37
CA GLN A 391 25.85 -29.60 -16.98
C GLN A 391 25.10 -30.43 -18.04
N ASP A 392 23.79 -30.22 -18.25
CA ASP A 392 23.01 -31.03 -19.20
C ASP A 392 22.68 -30.35 -20.54
N VAL A 393 23.25 -29.17 -20.81
CA VAL A 393 23.25 -28.58 -22.16
C VAL A 393 24.56 -28.98 -22.84
N LYS A 394 24.52 -30.10 -23.58
CA LYS A 394 25.61 -30.58 -24.44
C LYS A 394 25.93 -29.64 -25.59
#